data_AF-A0A291TGI3-F1
#
_entry.id   AF-A0A291TGI3-F1
#
_cell.length_a   1.000
_cell.length_b   1.000
_cell.length_c   1.000
_cell.angle_alpha   90.00
_cell.angle_beta   90.00
_cell.angle_gamma   90.00
#
_symmetry.space_group_name_H-M   'P 1'
#
loop_
_entity.id
_entity.type
_entity.pdbx_description
1 polymer ?
#
loop_
_entity_poly.entity_id
_entity_poly.type
_entity_poly.pdbx_seq_one_letter_code
_entity_poly.pdbx_strand_id
1 'polypeptide(L)'
;MILHRLELLPGEHLGAVVGRMHVLSTHGTFTATAQVLGLSSPQIRPHRLCHPDDPVLDTQFRARHVQRAWQDHSVGNYLASFLTPDEQRIVTSALAGRSQLRLRVTGLHNVQHQYWRWCADCIAEDYELHGMPYYHRDHQLPGVFHCYRHQCGLSGHCAGCGFSAKLLSEQLIPPYEGLCPHCGHWMGGYDGHFSERMKEIELASLALAQSASAFTLCALTQLVTDSMGISGEAMRTVKSIKTINAWFQQMDSQCDPLALTAYFTNSGGPGQVWQLPPQLRNARGYHEKSARDPLHPLAHLMMLQHAGVDLVGLLGSEG
;
A
#
# COMPACT_ATOMS: atom_id res chain seq x y z
N MET A 1 -5.23 20.15 24.95
CA MET A 1 -4.37 19.23 25.74
C MET A 1 -3.93 17.97 24.99
N ILE A 2 -4.73 17.36 24.11
CA ILE A 2 -4.34 16.13 23.37
C ILE A 2 -3.31 16.39 22.25
N LEU A 3 -3.43 17.54 21.57
CA LEU A 3 -2.53 17.90 20.45
C LEU A 3 -1.05 18.04 20.84
N HIS A 4 -0.73 18.31 22.12
CA HIS A 4 0.66 18.42 22.58
C HIS A 4 1.34 17.05 22.73
N ARG A 5 0.57 15.95 22.76
CA ARG A 5 1.06 14.57 22.79
C ARG A 5 0.95 13.85 21.46
N LEU A 6 0.57 14.57 20.40
CA LEU A 6 0.55 14.05 19.04
C LEU A 6 1.99 13.94 18.54
N GLU A 7 2.63 12.82 18.85
CA GLU A 7 3.89 12.39 18.27
C GLU A 7 3.63 11.40 17.15
N LEU A 8 4.54 11.29 16.19
CA LEU A 8 4.50 10.25 15.16
C LEU A 8 5.66 9.29 15.44
N LEU A 9 5.36 8.04 15.77
CA LEU A 9 6.38 7.05 16.15
C LEU A 9 7.11 6.50 14.90
N PRO A 10 8.35 5.98 15.05
CA PRO A 10 9.13 5.48 13.91
C PRO A 10 8.35 4.45 13.08
N GLY A 11 8.16 4.71 11.78
CA GLY A 11 7.43 3.80 10.90
C GLY A 11 5.92 3.68 11.19
N GLU A 12 5.35 4.47 12.12
CA GLU A 12 3.92 4.46 12.40
C GLU A 12 3.13 4.88 11.16
N HIS A 13 2.07 4.16 10.84
CA HIS A 13 1.19 4.49 9.73
C HIS A 13 0.44 5.82 10.01
N LEU A 14 0.51 6.76 9.07
CA LEU A 14 0.05 8.15 9.24
C LEU A 14 -1.40 8.24 9.72
N GLY A 15 -2.31 7.43 9.16
CA GLY A 15 -3.71 7.40 9.59
C GLY A 15 -3.93 6.63 10.91
N ALA A 16 -3.04 5.69 11.25
CA ALA A 16 -3.17 4.85 12.43
C ALA A 16 -2.88 5.59 13.74
N VAL A 17 -2.11 6.68 13.67
CA VAL A 17 -1.81 7.55 14.81
C VAL A 17 -3.08 8.01 15.53
N VAL A 18 -4.19 8.18 14.81
CA VAL A 18 -5.50 8.57 15.35
C VAL A 18 -6.02 7.53 16.34
N GLY A 19 -5.77 6.24 16.08
CA GLY A 19 -6.16 5.13 16.96
C GLY A 19 -5.41 5.18 18.28
N ARG A 20 -4.09 5.34 18.23
CA ARG A 20 -3.25 5.53 19.41
C ARG A 20 -3.66 6.79 20.20
N MET A 21 -3.88 7.89 19.50
CA MET A 21 -4.35 9.13 20.12
C MET A 21 -5.70 8.96 20.80
N HIS A 22 -6.60 8.18 20.22
CA HIS A 22 -7.89 7.90 20.84
C HIS A 22 -7.72 7.11 22.15
N VAL A 23 -6.90 6.06 22.14
CA VAL A 23 -6.58 5.26 23.35
C VAL A 23 -6.01 6.13 24.47
N LEU A 24 -5.17 7.12 24.14
CA LEU A 24 -4.56 8.05 25.11
C LEU A 24 -5.43 9.26 25.47
N SER A 25 -6.56 9.44 24.79
CA SER A 25 -7.45 10.59 24.98
C SER A 25 -8.54 10.35 26.01
N THR A 26 -9.21 11.43 26.42
CA THR A 26 -10.44 11.39 27.22
C THR A 26 -11.70 11.45 26.37
N HIS A 27 -11.61 11.38 25.04
CA HIS A 27 -12.79 11.46 24.18
C HIS A 27 -13.60 10.16 24.26
N GLY A 28 -14.92 10.26 24.41
CA GLY A 28 -15.78 9.08 24.54
C GLY A 28 -15.98 8.30 23.22
N THR A 29 -15.63 8.86 22.07
CA THR A 29 -15.75 8.17 20.78
C THR A 29 -14.54 8.41 19.87
N PHE A 30 -14.27 7.44 19.01
CA PHE A 30 -13.22 7.55 17.99
C PHE A 30 -13.49 8.73 17.04
N THR A 31 -14.75 8.92 16.63
CA THR A 31 -15.17 10.04 15.78
C THR A 31 -14.86 11.39 16.40
N ALA A 32 -15.13 11.56 17.71
CA ALA A 32 -14.80 12.81 18.40
C ALA A 32 -13.29 13.08 18.40
N THR A 33 -12.46 12.03 18.55
CA THR A 33 -11.00 12.16 18.44
C THR A 33 -10.58 12.58 17.03
N ALA A 34 -11.11 11.92 16.00
CA ALA A 34 -10.81 12.25 14.60
C ALA A 34 -11.20 13.70 14.25
N GLN A 35 -12.36 14.17 14.72
CA GLN A 35 -12.83 15.54 14.51
C GLN A 35 -11.94 16.59 15.20
N VAL A 36 -11.47 16.32 16.42
CA VAL A 36 -10.51 17.20 17.11
C VAL A 36 -9.17 17.27 16.38
N LEU A 37 -8.80 16.21 15.66
CA LEU A 37 -7.66 16.19 14.73
C LEU A 37 -8.03 16.77 13.35
N GLY A 38 -9.20 17.39 13.17
CA GLY A 38 -9.59 18.04 11.92
C GLY A 38 -9.89 17.10 10.76
N LEU A 39 -10.07 15.80 11.01
CA LEU A 39 -10.31 14.81 9.97
C LEU A 39 -11.79 14.78 9.59
N SER A 40 -12.06 14.65 8.29
CA SER A 40 -13.41 14.66 7.73
C SER A 40 -14.08 13.29 7.72
N SER A 41 -13.30 12.20 7.79
CA SER A 41 -13.81 10.82 7.76
C SER A 41 -13.26 9.96 8.90
N PRO A 42 -14.12 9.31 9.72
CA PRO A 42 -13.68 8.33 10.70
C PRO A 42 -13.36 6.96 10.08
N GLN A 43 -13.56 6.76 8.77
CA GLN A 43 -13.33 5.45 8.11
C GLN A 43 -11.86 5.27 7.72
N ILE A 44 -10.97 5.22 8.70
CA ILE A 44 -9.54 4.99 8.46
C ILE A 44 -9.30 3.52 8.17
N ARG A 45 -8.81 3.23 6.97
CA ARG A 45 -8.42 1.89 6.48
C ARG A 45 -6.89 1.75 6.44
N PRO A 46 -6.35 0.52 6.38
CA PRO A 46 -4.91 0.29 6.26
C PRO A 46 -4.34 0.79 4.92
N HIS A 47 -5.06 0.56 3.81
CA HIS A 47 -4.61 1.01 2.49
C HIS A 47 -5.07 2.45 2.22
N ARG A 48 -4.13 3.41 2.27
CA ARG A 48 -4.38 4.85 2.08
C ARG A 48 -3.51 5.47 0.98
N LEU A 49 -3.61 4.97 -0.25
CA LEU A 49 -2.78 5.48 -1.38
C LEU A 49 -2.87 7.00 -1.57
N CYS A 50 -4.05 7.61 -1.40
CA CYS A 50 -4.25 9.06 -1.45
C CYS A 50 -5.54 9.44 -0.68
N HIS A 51 -5.50 9.46 0.65
CA HIS A 51 -6.71 9.73 1.42
C HIS A 51 -6.92 11.26 1.59
N PRO A 52 -8.16 11.79 1.46
CA PRO A 52 -8.42 13.23 1.54
C PRO A 52 -7.96 13.92 2.83
N ASP A 53 -7.91 13.18 3.94
CA ASP A 53 -7.45 13.68 5.25
C ASP A 53 -5.92 13.66 5.42
N ASP A 54 -5.16 13.05 4.53
CA ASP A 54 -3.71 12.95 4.69
C ASP A 54 -3.00 14.33 4.69
N PRO A 55 -3.39 15.33 3.87
CA PRO A 55 -2.83 16.69 3.98
C PRO A 55 -3.08 17.36 5.33
N VAL A 56 -4.20 17.05 6.00
CA VAL A 56 -4.52 17.59 7.34
C VAL A 56 -3.54 17.03 8.37
N LEU A 57 -3.29 15.72 8.32
CA LEU A 57 -2.32 15.06 9.19
C LEU A 57 -0.90 15.55 8.90
N ASP A 58 -0.51 15.64 7.63
CA ASP A 58 0.80 16.13 7.21
C ASP A 58 1.07 17.56 7.71
N THR A 59 0.08 18.46 7.58
CA THR A 59 0.19 19.83 8.09
C THR A 59 0.39 19.86 9.60
N GLN A 60 -0.32 19.01 10.35
CA GLN A 60 -0.17 18.93 11.80
C GLN A 60 1.20 18.41 12.23
N PHE A 61 1.73 17.40 11.54
CA PHE A 61 3.04 16.84 11.84
C PHE A 61 4.18 17.77 11.39
N ARG A 62 4.01 18.51 10.29
CA ARG A 62 4.95 19.55 9.88
C ARG A 62 5.07 20.67 10.91
N ALA A 63 3.95 21.09 11.52
CA ALA A 63 3.94 22.04 12.63
C ALA A 63 4.65 21.51 13.89
N ARG A 64 4.97 20.21 13.94
CA ARG A 64 5.71 19.51 15.00
C ARG A 64 7.07 19.00 14.51
N HIS A 65 7.62 19.65 13.49
CA HIS A 65 8.95 19.39 12.95
C HIS A 65 9.13 18.07 12.19
N VAL A 66 8.04 17.37 11.84
CA VAL A 66 8.08 16.20 10.93
C VAL A 66 7.73 16.66 9.51
N GLN A 67 8.76 16.94 8.69
CA GLN A 67 8.57 17.62 7.39
C GLN A 67 7.91 16.76 6.31
N ARG A 68 8.09 15.43 6.39
CA ARG A 68 7.75 14.46 5.33
C ARG A 68 6.77 13.38 5.82
N ALA A 69 5.83 13.75 6.68
CA ALA A 69 4.91 12.78 7.30
C ALA A 69 4.10 12.01 6.25
N TRP A 70 3.62 12.66 5.19
CA TRP A 70 2.95 11.97 4.10
C TRP A 70 3.86 10.97 3.38
N GLN A 71 5.07 11.39 3.00
CA GLN A 71 6.00 10.54 2.25
C GLN A 71 6.44 9.33 3.08
N ASP A 72 6.81 9.57 4.34
CA ASP A 72 7.59 8.63 5.14
C ASP A 72 6.73 7.85 6.16
N HIS A 73 5.46 8.20 6.34
CA HIS A 73 4.53 7.49 7.24
C HIS A 73 3.21 7.11 6.58
N SER A 74 2.89 7.63 5.40
CA SER A 74 1.86 7.04 4.54
C SER A 74 2.51 6.14 3.49
N VAL A 75 1.79 5.87 2.41
CA VAL A 75 2.28 5.15 1.22
C VAL A 75 2.72 6.13 0.12
N GLY A 76 3.18 7.32 0.53
CA GLY A 76 3.52 8.42 -0.38
C GLY A 76 4.75 8.12 -1.25
N ASN A 77 5.85 7.66 -0.65
CA ASN A 77 7.02 7.20 -1.41
C ASN A 77 6.65 6.01 -2.33
N TYR A 78 5.85 5.08 -1.81
CA TYR A 78 5.38 3.91 -2.57
C TYR A 78 4.57 4.27 -3.82
N LEU A 79 3.84 5.40 -3.80
CA LEU A 79 3.03 5.86 -4.94
C LEU A 79 3.79 6.78 -5.90
N ALA A 80 4.78 7.55 -5.40
CA ALA A 80 5.35 8.70 -6.09
C ALA A 80 5.88 8.39 -7.51
N SER A 81 6.63 7.29 -7.68
CA SER A 81 7.21 6.88 -8.96
C SER A 81 6.18 6.51 -10.03
N PHE A 82 4.92 6.27 -9.64
CA PHE A 82 3.84 5.86 -10.54
C PHE A 82 2.88 7.00 -10.89
N LEU A 83 3.19 8.22 -10.44
CA LEU A 83 2.45 9.43 -10.76
C LEU A 83 3.09 10.19 -11.93
N THR A 84 2.25 10.72 -12.81
CA THR A 84 2.66 11.72 -13.80
C THR A 84 3.07 13.03 -13.13
N PRO A 85 3.83 13.91 -13.82
CA PRO A 85 4.17 15.23 -13.28
C PRO A 85 2.94 16.06 -12.85
N ASP A 86 1.83 15.93 -13.58
CA ASP A 86 0.59 16.64 -13.27
C ASP A 86 -0.08 16.12 -11.98
N GLU A 87 -0.11 14.81 -11.79
CA GLU A 87 -0.62 14.17 -10.57
C GLU A 87 0.28 14.47 -9.36
N GLN A 88 1.60 14.51 -9.55
CA GLN A 88 2.55 14.94 -8.51
C GLN A 88 2.31 16.40 -8.09
N ARG A 89 1.97 17.29 -9.04
CA ARG A 89 1.56 18.68 -8.73
C ARG A 89 0.26 18.73 -7.94
N ILE A 90 -0.71 17.87 -8.24
CA ILE A 90 -1.97 17.77 -7.46
C ILE A 90 -1.67 17.39 -6.01
N VAL A 91 -0.85 16.36 -5.79
CA VAL A 91 -0.43 15.92 -4.45
C VAL A 91 0.31 17.05 -3.72
N THR A 92 1.31 17.65 -4.37
CA THR A 92 2.12 18.73 -3.78
C THR A 92 1.26 19.95 -3.41
N SER A 93 0.34 20.35 -4.29
CA SER A 93 -0.60 21.45 -4.02
C SER A 93 -1.49 21.14 -2.82
N ALA A 94 -1.97 19.90 -2.69
CA ALA A 94 -2.79 19.49 -1.55
C ALA A 94 -1.99 19.47 -0.24
N LEU A 95 -0.79 18.89 -0.22
CA LEU A 95 0.11 18.89 0.95
C LEU A 95 0.61 20.30 1.34
N ALA A 96 0.55 21.27 0.43
CA ALA A 96 0.81 22.68 0.70
C ALA A 96 -0.43 23.43 1.23
N GLY A 97 -1.57 22.75 1.41
CA GLY A 97 -2.83 23.37 1.85
C GLY A 97 -3.50 24.27 0.80
N ARG A 98 -3.07 24.20 -0.47
CA ARG A 98 -3.57 25.06 -1.56
C ARG A 98 -4.80 24.48 -2.25
N SER A 99 -5.04 23.18 -2.11
CA SER A 99 -6.16 22.47 -2.73
C SER A 99 -6.54 21.24 -1.90
N GLN A 100 -7.72 20.67 -2.16
CA GLN A 100 -8.06 19.35 -1.63
C GLN A 100 -7.30 18.24 -2.37
N LEU A 101 -6.89 17.18 -1.68
CA LEU A 101 -6.33 15.99 -2.33
C LEU A 101 -7.45 15.20 -3.01
N ARG A 102 -7.44 15.20 -4.34
CA ARG A 102 -8.40 14.45 -5.17
C ARG A 102 -7.64 13.63 -6.20
N LEU A 103 -7.20 12.44 -5.78
CA LEU A 103 -6.53 11.48 -6.66
C LEU A 103 -7.17 10.11 -6.47
N ARG A 104 -7.76 9.57 -7.54
CA ARG A 104 -8.32 8.22 -7.55
C ARG A 104 -7.25 7.27 -8.04
N VAL A 105 -7.11 6.11 -7.39
CA VAL A 105 -6.15 5.08 -7.82
C VAL A 105 -6.91 3.84 -8.26
N THR A 106 -6.70 3.42 -9.51
CA THR A 106 -7.28 2.21 -10.09
C THR A 106 -6.71 0.97 -9.39
N GLY A 107 -7.59 0.05 -8.98
CA GLY A 107 -7.21 -1.21 -8.35
C GLY A 107 -7.09 -1.16 -6.82
N LEU A 108 -7.23 0.02 -6.19
CA LEU A 108 -7.14 0.18 -4.72
C LEU A 108 -8.10 -0.73 -3.94
N HIS A 109 -9.32 -0.95 -4.43
CA HIS A 109 -10.31 -1.79 -3.76
C HIS A 109 -10.24 -3.28 -4.16
N ASN A 110 -9.33 -3.63 -5.07
CA ASN A 110 -9.18 -4.99 -5.59
C ASN A 110 -7.96 -5.73 -5.02
N VAL A 111 -7.13 -5.07 -4.21
CA VAL A 111 -6.03 -5.74 -3.51
C VAL A 111 -6.52 -6.48 -2.26
N GLN A 112 -5.88 -7.60 -1.92
CA GLN A 112 -6.14 -8.39 -0.72
C GLN A 112 -5.69 -7.68 0.56
N HIS A 113 -5.94 -8.31 1.71
CA HIS A 113 -5.49 -7.82 3.02
C HIS A 113 -5.98 -6.41 3.36
N GLN A 114 -7.24 -6.12 3.03
CA GLN A 114 -7.92 -4.85 3.36
C GLN A 114 -8.27 -4.72 4.86
N TYR A 115 -7.43 -5.27 5.72
CA TYR A 115 -7.55 -5.27 7.18
C TYR A 115 -6.19 -4.92 7.80
N TRP A 116 -6.22 -4.37 9.00
CA TRP A 116 -5.01 -3.96 9.71
C TRP A 116 -4.17 -5.17 10.10
N ARG A 117 -2.86 -5.04 9.88
CA ARG A 117 -1.89 -6.12 10.10
C ARG A 117 -0.77 -5.75 11.07
N TRP A 118 -0.23 -6.75 11.74
CA TRP A 118 0.83 -6.57 12.73
C TRP A 118 1.79 -7.76 12.78
N CYS A 119 2.90 -7.56 13.47
CA CYS A 119 3.90 -8.57 13.81
C CYS A 119 3.90 -8.72 15.34
N ALA A 120 3.94 -9.96 15.84
CA ALA A 120 3.95 -10.22 17.29
C ALA A 120 5.23 -9.68 17.96
N ASP A 121 6.38 -9.77 17.29
CA ASP A 121 7.64 -9.27 17.81
C ASP A 121 7.69 -7.74 17.82
N CYS A 122 7.19 -7.06 16.77
CA CYS A 122 7.01 -5.61 16.81
C CYS A 122 6.11 -5.16 17.97
N ILE A 123 5.05 -5.92 18.30
CA ILE A 123 4.18 -5.57 19.43
C ILE A 123 4.96 -5.56 20.75
N ALA A 124 5.78 -6.60 20.98
CA ALA A 124 6.61 -6.70 22.17
C ALA A 124 7.61 -5.54 22.23
N GLU A 125 8.34 -5.29 21.14
CA GLU A 125 9.32 -4.20 21.07
C GLU A 125 8.68 -2.81 21.24
N ASP A 126 7.54 -2.57 20.58
CA ASP A 126 6.84 -1.29 20.69
C ASP A 126 6.31 -1.06 22.11
N TYR A 127 5.85 -2.12 22.80
CA TYR A 127 5.45 -2.02 24.19
C TYR A 127 6.63 -1.68 25.10
N GLU A 128 7.77 -2.35 24.92
CA GLU A 128 8.98 -2.09 25.71
C GLU A 128 9.53 -0.67 25.49
N LEU A 129 9.56 -0.20 24.24
CA LEU A 129 10.18 1.07 23.85
C LEU A 129 9.24 2.27 23.99
N HIS A 130 7.97 2.10 23.69
CA HIS A 130 7.00 3.20 23.57
C HIS A 130 5.80 3.06 24.52
N GLY A 131 5.72 1.97 25.29
CA GLY A 131 4.64 1.70 26.24
C GLY A 131 3.34 1.21 25.61
N MET A 132 3.27 1.10 24.27
CA MET A 132 2.12 0.57 23.56
C MET A 132 2.46 0.20 22.10
N PRO A 133 1.81 -0.82 21.52
CA PRO A 133 1.96 -1.15 20.12
C PRO A 133 1.26 -0.13 19.22
N TYR A 134 1.74 -0.01 17.99
CA TYR A 134 1.12 0.81 16.95
C TYR A 134 1.20 0.10 15.59
N TYR A 135 0.35 0.51 14.65
CA TYR A 135 0.39 -0.06 13.31
C TYR A 135 1.55 0.53 12.52
N HIS A 136 2.48 -0.32 12.10
CA HIS A 136 3.57 0.04 11.21
C HIS A 136 3.07 0.19 9.77
N ARG A 137 3.54 1.24 9.08
CA ARG A 137 3.26 1.56 7.67
C ARG A 137 3.65 0.40 6.74
N ASP A 138 4.83 -0.19 6.97
CA ASP A 138 5.34 -1.29 6.15
C ASP A 138 4.45 -2.54 6.22
N HIS A 139 3.86 -2.82 7.39
CA HIS A 139 2.92 -3.93 7.54
C HIS A 139 1.60 -3.70 6.78
N GLN A 140 1.29 -2.47 6.36
CA GLN A 140 0.06 -2.16 5.63
C GLN A 140 0.29 -2.07 4.11
N LEU A 141 1.51 -2.28 3.63
CA LEU A 141 1.80 -2.21 2.21
C LEU A 141 1.14 -3.37 1.44
N PRO A 142 0.42 -3.09 0.35
CA PRO A 142 -0.09 -4.14 -0.52
C PRO A 142 1.07 -4.94 -1.11
N GLY A 143 0.97 -6.26 -1.02
CA GLY A 143 2.00 -7.18 -1.46
C GLY A 143 3.15 -7.43 -0.50
N VAL A 144 3.10 -6.85 0.70
CA VAL A 144 3.94 -7.25 1.85
C VAL A 144 3.13 -8.23 2.71
N PHE A 145 3.70 -9.40 2.98
CA PHE A 145 3.16 -10.51 3.75
C PHE A 145 3.96 -10.76 5.04
N HIS A 146 5.23 -10.35 5.06
CA HIS A 146 6.14 -10.53 6.20
C HIS A 146 6.60 -9.21 6.81
N CYS A 147 6.94 -9.26 8.10
CA CYS A 147 7.64 -8.16 8.75
C CYS A 147 9.07 -8.07 8.22
N TYR A 148 9.49 -6.91 7.72
CA TYR A 148 10.86 -6.73 7.23
C TYR A 148 11.92 -6.78 8.35
N ARG A 149 11.53 -6.56 9.60
CA ARG A 149 12.44 -6.59 10.76
C ARG A 149 12.61 -8.00 11.29
N HIS A 150 11.49 -8.70 11.52
CA HIS A 150 11.47 -10.00 12.19
C HIS A 150 11.30 -11.19 11.25
N GLN A 151 11.05 -10.94 9.96
CA GLN A 151 10.90 -11.95 8.91
C GLN A 151 9.76 -12.96 9.14
N CYS A 152 8.87 -12.70 10.12
CA CYS A 152 7.69 -13.51 10.37
C CYS A 152 6.50 -13.03 9.53
N GLY A 153 5.55 -13.94 9.27
CA GLY A 153 4.30 -13.58 8.61
C GLY A 153 3.49 -12.57 9.41
N LEU A 154 2.79 -11.67 8.73
CA LEU A 154 1.95 -10.64 9.35
C LEU A 154 0.59 -11.22 9.75
N SER A 155 0.18 -10.98 10.98
CA SER A 155 -1.13 -11.33 11.52
C SER A 155 -2.17 -10.27 11.17
N GLY A 156 -3.46 -10.63 11.18
CA GLY A 156 -4.57 -9.67 10.98
C GLY A 156 -5.93 -10.31 10.71
N HIS A 157 -5.96 -11.63 10.50
CA HIS A 157 -7.16 -12.43 10.32
C HIS A 157 -7.21 -13.55 11.36
N CYS A 158 -8.37 -13.74 12.00
CA CYS A 158 -8.55 -14.76 13.02
C CYS A 158 -9.08 -16.06 12.40
N ALA A 159 -8.29 -17.13 12.46
CA ALA A 159 -8.70 -18.45 11.97
C ALA A 159 -9.86 -19.08 12.78
N GLY A 160 -10.05 -18.66 14.04
CA GLY A 160 -11.10 -19.19 14.91
C GLY A 160 -12.51 -18.66 14.61
N CYS A 161 -12.64 -17.35 14.37
CA CYS A 161 -13.96 -16.70 14.15
C CYS A 161 -14.07 -15.87 12.87
N GLY A 162 -13.01 -15.78 12.07
CA GLY A 162 -12.98 -15.01 10.83
C GLY A 162 -12.85 -13.49 11.02
N PHE A 163 -12.67 -13.00 12.25
CA PHE A 163 -12.50 -11.57 12.52
C PHE A 163 -11.27 -10.99 11.79
N SER A 164 -11.44 -9.81 11.21
CA SER A 164 -10.36 -9.00 10.63
C SER A 164 -10.78 -7.53 10.69
N ALA A 165 -9.96 -6.66 11.31
CA ALA A 165 -10.28 -5.24 11.46
C ALA A 165 -10.06 -4.49 10.13
N LYS A 166 -11.14 -4.15 9.42
CA LYS A 166 -11.10 -3.38 8.16
C LYS A 166 -11.04 -1.87 8.40
N LEU A 167 -11.57 -1.42 9.53
CA LEU A 167 -11.55 -0.03 9.97
C LEU A 167 -10.72 0.10 11.25
N LEU A 168 -10.00 1.21 11.41
CA LEU A 168 -9.20 1.46 12.61
C LEU A 168 -10.05 1.50 13.87
N SER A 169 -11.31 1.93 13.77
CA SER A 169 -12.25 1.95 14.89
C SER A 169 -12.64 0.55 15.40
N GLU A 170 -12.40 -0.51 14.61
CA GLU A 170 -12.65 -1.90 15.02
C GLU A 170 -11.50 -2.47 15.86
N GLN A 171 -10.28 -1.94 15.65
CA GLN A 171 -9.08 -2.30 16.42
C GLN A 171 -8.10 -1.12 16.38
N LEU A 172 -8.17 -0.26 17.39
CA LEU A 172 -7.48 1.05 17.42
C LEU A 172 -5.95 0.96 17.39
N ILE A 173 -5.41 -0.10 17.98
CA ILE A 173 -3.97 -0.44 18.05
C ILE A 173 -3.83 -1.96 17.94
N PRO A 174 -2.67 -2.51 17.54
CA PRO A 174 -2.46 -3.95 17.55
C PRO A 174 -2.77 -4.59 18.92
N PRO A 175 -3.29 -5.84 18.98
CA PRO A 175 -3.61 -6.50 20.24
C PRO A 175 -2.33 -6.94 20.98
N TYR A 176 -2.16 -6.51 22.23
CA TYR A 176 -0.95 -6.77 23.05
C TYR A 176 -0.51 -8.23 23.08
N GLU A 177 -1.47 -9.16 23.21
CA GLU A 177 -1.17 -10.59 23.34
C GLU A 177 -1.32 -11.35 22.01
N GLY A 178 -1.51 -10.66 20.88
CA GLY A 178 -1.78 -11.33 19.60
C GLY A 178 -3.10 -12.12 19.58
N LEU A 179 -3.94 -12.01 20.61
CA LEU A 179 -5.22 -12.71 20.71
C LEU A 179 -6.32 -11.95 19.99
N CYS A 180 -7.25 -12.70 19.40
CA CYS A 180 -8.42 -12.15 18.77
C CYS A 180 -9.34 -11.48 19.81
N PRO A 181 -9.70 -10.20 19.64
CA PRO A 181 -10.55 -9.48 20.61
C PRO A 181 -11.99 -10.04 20.68
N HIS A 182 -12.42 -10.81 19.67
CA HIS A 182 -13.77 -11.38 19.61
C HIS A 182 -13.88 -12.77 20.25
N CYS A 183 -12.85 -13.60 20.16
CA CYS A 183 -12.94 -15.01 20.58
C CYS A 183 -11.75 -15.53 21.40
N GLY A 184 -10.72 -14.70 21.65
CA GLY A 184 -9.53 -15.09 22.39
C GLY A 184 -8.58 -16.05 21.65
N HIS A 185 -8.88 -16.43 20.41
CA HIS A 185 -8.00 -17.29 19.62
C HIS A 185 -6.70 -16.57 19.25
N TRP A 186 -5.57 -17.28 19.30
CA TRP A 186 -4.27 -16.74 18.88
C TRP A 186 -4.27 -16.41 17.38
N MET A 187 -3.91 -15.18 17.03
CA MET A 187 -3.86 -14.71 15.64
C MET A 187 -2.45 -14.90 15.08
N GLY A 188 -2.21 -16.09 14.51
CA GLY A 188 -0.96 -16.42 13.81
C GLY A 188 -0.67 -15.49 12.62
N GLY A 189 0.61 -15.43 12.25
CA GLY A 189 1.07 -14.68 11.08
C GLY A 189 0.70 -15.38 9.77
N TYR A 190 0.85 -14.67 8.66
CA TYR A 190 0.66 -15.21 7.31
C TYR A 190 1.50 -16.48 7.08
N ASP A 191 0.84 -17.58 6.72
CA ASP A 191 1.41 -18.90 6.42
C ASP A 191 0.96 -19.44 5.04
N GLY A 192 0.40 -18.56 4.21
CA GLY A 192 -0.12 -18.89 2.89
C GLY A 192 0.98 -19.07 1.83
N HIS A 193 0.53 -19.30 0.59
CA HIS A 193 1.42 -19.45 -0.57
C HIS A 193 2.32 -18.23 -0.76
N PHE A 194 3.64 -18.45 -0.78
CA PHE A 194 4.64 -17.40 -0.93
C PHE A 194 5.81 -17.89 -1.79
N SER A 195 5.86 -17.43 -3.04
CA SER A 195 6.92 -17.82 -3.99
C SER A 195 8.06 -16.81 -4.03
N GLU A 196 9.20 -17.18 -4.63
CA GLU A 196 10.34 -16.26 -4.83
C GLU A 196 9.94 -15.00 -5.63
N ARG A 197 9.01 -15.14 -6.59
CA ARG A 197 8.45 -14.00 -7.31
C ARG A 197 7.61 -13.09 -6.41
N MET A 198 6.94 -13.64 -5.40
CA MET A 198 6.23 -12.82 -4.42
C MET A 198 7.20 -12.08 -3.50
N LYS A 199 8.27 -12.76 -3.07
CA LYS A 199 9.34 -12.16 -2.27
C LYS A 199 9.99 -10.98 -2.99
N GLU A 200 10.26 -11.08 -4.29
CA GLU A 200 10.81 -9.97 -5.07
C GLU A 200 9.88 -8.74 -5.06
N ILE A 201 8.56 -8.94 -5.24
CA ILE A 201 7.55 -7.87 -5.18
C ILE A 201 7.45 -7.28 -3.77
N GLU A 202 7.50 -8.10 -2.73
CA GLU A 202 7.49 -7.68 -1.32
C GLU A 202 8.68 -6.76 -1.02
N LEU A 203 9.89 -7.20 -1.39
CA LEU A 203 11.13 -6.42 -1.21
C LEU A 203 11.08 -5.11 -1.99
N ALA A 204 10.62 -5.15 -3.25
CA ALA A 204 10.45 -3.95 -4.06
C ALA A 204 9.43 -2.98 -3.47
N SER A 205 8.33 -3.49 -2.92
CA SER A 205 7.29 -2.67 -2.27
C SER A 205 7.81 -2.00 -1.01
N LEU A 206 8.61 -2.70 -0.20
CA LEU A 206 9.29 -2.15 0.97
C LEU A 206 10.30 -1.08 0.57
N ALA A 207 11.17 -1.34 -0.39
CA ALA A 207 12.18 -0.39 -0.87
C ALA A 207 11.53 0.92 -1.36
N LEU A 208 10.47 0.83 -2.17
CA LEU A 208 9.71 1.98 -2.65
C LEU A 208 9.03 2.77 -1.53
N ALA A 209 8.63 2.11 -0.44
CA ALA A 209 7.98 2.78 0.68
C ALA A 209 8.98 3.45 1.64
N GLN A 210 10.15 2.84 1.82
CA GLN A 210 11.17 3.26 2.79
C GLN A 210 12.00 4.45 2.30
N SER A 211 12.21 4.58 0.99
CA SER A 211 13.00 5.67 0.40
C SER A 211 12.30 6.29 -0.80
N ALA A 212 12.55 7.58 -1.02
CA ALA A 212 12.16 8.23 -2.27
C ALA A 212 12.98 7.60 -3.41
N SER A 213 12.31 7.23 -4.49
CA SER A 213 12.97 6.73 -5.69
C SER A 213 13.09 7.82 -6.76
N ALA A 214 14.16 7.77 -7.55
CA ALA A 214 14.33 8.64 -8.72
C ALA A 214 13.61 8.09 -9.95
N PHE A 215 13.05 6.87 -9.90
CA PHE A 215 12.26 6.32 -11.00
C PHE A 215 11.01 7.16 -11.26
N THR A 216 10.75 7.37 -12.56
CA THR A 216 9.57 8.05 -13.06
C THR A 216 8.64 7.07 -13.76
N LEU A 217 7.36 7.42 -13.84
CA LEU A 217 6.38 6.63 -14.60
C LEU A 217 6.82 6.43 -16.06
N CYS A 218 7.44 7.46 -16.65
CA CYS A 218 8.03 7.39 -18.00
C CYS A 218 9.05 6.25 -18.10
N ALA A 219 10.08 6.26 -17.25
CA ALA A 219 11.14 5.26 -17.25
C ALA A 219 10.58 3.84 -17.00
N LEU A 220 9.65 3.68 -16.06
CA LEU A 220 9.07 2.38 -15.72
C LEU A 220 8.18 1.84 -16.84
N THR A 221 7.34 2.68 -17.44
CA THR A 221 6.48 2.26 -18.57
C THR A 221 7.31 1.96 -19.82
N GLN A 222 8.44 2.65 -20.01
CA GLN A 222 9.38 2.39 -21.10
C GLN A 222 9.95 0.97 -21.02
N LEU A 223 10.40 0.52 -19.85
CA LEU A 223 10.86 -0.86 -19.62
C LEU A 223 9.81 -1.89 -20.02
N VAL A 224 8.54 -1.64 -19.66
CA VAL A 224 7.43 -2.51 -20.03
C VAL A 224 7.22 -2.51 -21.55
N THR A 225 7.21 -1.35 -22.20
CA THR A 225 7.03 -1.26 -23.67
C THR A 225 8.20 -1.81 -24.48
N ASP A 226 9.41 -1.75 -23.93
CA ASP A 226 10.60 -2.37 -24.52
C ASP A 226 10.46 -3.89 -24.52
N SER A 227 10.00 -4.47 -23.40
CA SER A 227 9.71 -5.92 -23.31
C SER A 227 8.59 -6.37 -24.26
N MET A 228 7.65 -5.48 -24.56
CA MET A 228 6.59 -5.72 -25.54
C MET A 228 7.11 -5.58 -26.99
N GLY A 229 8.25 -4.94 -27.23
CA GLY A 229 8.75 -4.65 -28.58
C GLY A 229 7.99 -3.56 -29.32
N ILE A 230 7.37 -2.61 -28.60
CA ILE A 230 6.59 -1.48 -29.18
C ILE A 230 7.15 -0.10 -28.81
N SER A 231 8.36 -0.06 -28.28
CA SER A 231 9.08 1.16 -27.92
C SER A 231 9.11 2.17 -29.07
N GLY A 232 8.63 3.38 -28.83
CA GLY A 232 8.57 4.45 -29.84
C GLY A 232 7.54 4.25 -30.97
N GLU A 233 6.74 3.18 -30.96
CA GLU A 233 5.66 2.98 -31.93
C GLU A 233 4.39 3.75 -31.56
N ALA A 234 3.57 4.08 -32.57
CA ALA A 234 2.26 4.66 -32.35
C ALA A 234 1.31 3.63 -31.69
N MET A 235 0.97 3.85 -30.43
CA MET A 235 0.22 2.91 -29.58
C MET A 235 -1.16 2.44 -30.09
N ARG A 236 -1.79 3.19 -30.98
CA ARG A 236 -3.15 2.89 -31.47
C ARG A 236 -3.17 2.22 -32.85
N THR A 237 -2.04 1.72 -33.34
CA THR A 237 -2.02 0.94 -34.56
C THR A 237 -2.52 -0.49 -34.32
N VAL A 238 -3.08 -1.13 -35.36
CA VAL A 238 -3.50 -2.54 -35.29
C VAL A 238 -2.33 -3.45 -34.91
N LYS A 239 -1.11 -3.14 -35.38
CA LYS A 239 0.12 -3.87 -35.05
C LYS A 239 0.40 -3.81 -33.55
N SER A 240 0.49 -2.60 -32.98
CA SER A 240 0.78 -2.43 -31.55
C SER A 240 -0.32 -3.05 -30.68
N ILE A 241 -1.60 -2.95 -31.06
CA ILE A 241 -2.71 -3.62 -30.36
C ILE A 241 -2.53 -5.14 -30.33
N LYS A 242 -2.17 -5.76 -31.46
CA LYS A 242 -1.90 -7.21 -31.52
C LYS A 242 -0.73 -7.60 -30.62
N THR A 243 0.36 -6.83 -30.65
CA THR A 243 1.54 -7.09 -29.82
C THR A 243 1.21 -6.98 -28.33
N ILE A 244 0.51 -5.92 -27.91
CA ILE A 244 0.08 -5.72 -26.52
C ILE A 244 -0.80 -6.90 -26.05
N ASN A 245 -1.76 -7.31 -26.87
CA ASN A 245 -2.64 -8.42 -26.53
C ASN A 245 -1.89 -9.76 -26.40
N ALA A 246 -0.93 -10.02 -27.30
CA ALA A 246 -0.08 -11.21 -27.23
C ALA A 246 0.78 -11.22 -25.97
N TRP A 247 1.37 -10.08 -25.59
CA TRP A 247 2.14 -9.95 -24.35
C TRP A 247 1.28 -10.22 -23.11
N PHE A 248 0.07 -9.66 -23.04
CA PHE A 248 -0.84 -9.95 -21.92
C PHE A 248 -1.35 -11.40 -21.92
N GLN A 249 -1.49 -12.06 -23.08
CA GLN A 249 -1.78 -13.50 -23.14
C GLN A 249 -0.62 -14.34 -22.60
N GLN A 250 0.62 -13.93 -22.89
CA GLN A 250 1.80 -14.56 -22.32
C GLN A 250 1.84 -14.38 -20.80
N MET A 251 1.66 -13.14 -20.30
CA MET A 251 1.54 -12.84 -18.87
C MET A 251 0.49 -13.71 -18.20
N ASP A 252 -0.64 -13.89 -18.88
CA ASP A 252 -1.76 -14.68 -18.40
C ASP A 252 -1.33 -16.15 -18.22
N SER A 253 -0.77 -16.77 -19.26
CA SER A 253 -0.29 -18.17 -19.21
C SER A 253 0.87 -18.46 -18.25
N GLN A 254 1.64 -17.45 -17.83
CA GLN A 254 2.84 -17.61 -17.01
C GLN A 254 2.64 -17.20 -15.54
N CYS A 255 1.49 -16.62 -15.21
CA CYS A 255 1.26 -16.17 -13.84
C CYS A 255 1.09 -17.35 -12.86
N ASP A 256 1.27 -17.04 -11.59
CA ASP A 256 0.98 -17.96 -10.49
C ASP A 256 -0.43 -17.66 -9.96
N PRO A 257 -1.41 -18.57 -10.15
CA PRO A 257 -2.78 -18.34 -9.70
C PRO A 257 -2.90 -18.15 -8.18
N LEU A 258 -2.11 -18.87 -7.39
CA LEU A 258 -2.13 -18.76 -5.94
C LEU A 258 -1.59 -17.39 -5.50
N ALA A 259 -0.50 -16.92 -6.11
CA ALA A 259 0.02 -15.57 -5.88
C ALA A 259 -1.03 -14.50 -6.24
N LEU A 260 -1.73 -14.65 -7.37
CA LEU A 260 -2.78 -13.70 -7.75
C LEU A 260 -3.94 -13.65 -6.75
N THR A 261 -4.35 -14.80 -6.22
CA THR A 261 -5.38 -14.85 -5.15
C THR A 261 -4.89 -14.26 -3.83
N ALA A 262 -3.57 -14.30 -3.57
CA ALA A 262 -2.95 -13.66 -2.42
C ALA A 262 -2.81 -12.14 -2.58
N TYR A 263 -2.73 -11.63 -3.83
CA TYR A 263 -2.64 -10.20 -4.12
C TYR A 263 -3.98 -9.52 -4.36
N PHE A 264 -4.93 -10.21 -4.99
CA PHE A 264 -6.17 -9.59 -5.47
C PHE A 264 -7.43 -10.34 -5.04
N THR A 265 -8.49 -9.57 -4.79
CA THR A 265 -9.82 -10.10 -4.44
C THR A 265 -10.63 -10.52 -5.66
N ASN A 266 -10.20 -10.13 -6.86
CA ASN A 266 -10.91 -10.32 -8.14
C ASN A 266 -10.18 -11.25 -9.12
N SER A 267 -9.24 -12.07 -8.65
CA SER A 267 -8.70 -13.19 -9.42
C SER A 267 -9.68 -14.37 -9.37
N GLY A 268 -9.83 -15.11 -10.48
CA GLY A 268 -10.72 -16.28 -10.53
C GLY A 268 -10.47 -17.23 -9.35
N GLY A 269 -11.54 -17.61 -8.66
CA GLY A 269 -11.46 -18.51 -7.51
C GLY A 269 -11.21 -19.96 -7.90
N PRO A 270 -10.98 -20.87 -6.94
CA PRO A 270 -10.85 -22.30 -7.20
C PRO A 270 -12.07 -22.82 -7.99
N GLY A 271 -11.84 -23.36 -9.19
CA GLY A 271 -12.89 -23.90 -10.07
C GLY A 271 -13.51 -22.92 -11.08
N GLN A 272 -13.07 -21.65 -11.12
CA GLN A 272 -13.44 -20.71 -12.18
C GLN A 272 -12.40 -20.69 -13.31
N VAL A 273 -12.81 -20.26 -14.51
CA VAL A 273 -11.86 -19.96 -15.60
C VAL A 273 -10.95 -18.85 -15.11
N TRP A 274 -9.69 -19.20 -14.92
CA TRP A 274 -8.67 -18.29 -14.45
C TRP A 274 -8.46 -17.16 -15.48
N GLN A 275 -8.39 -15.91 -15.00
CA GLN A 275 -8.16 -14.72 -15.83
C GLN A 275 -7.32 -13.70 -15.05
N LEU A 276 -6.39 -13.05 -15.76
CA LEU A 276 -5.65 -11.91 -15.22
C LEU A 276 -6.60 -10.80 -14.73
N PRO A 277 -6.43 -10.30 -13.49
CA PRO A 277 -7.21 -9.17 -12.99
C PRO A 277 -7.22 -7.97 -13.94
N PRO A 278 -8.37 -7.33 -14.21
CA PRO A 278 -8.48 -6.26 -15.22
C PRO A 278 -7.53 -5.08 -15.01
N GLN A 279 -7.17 -4.77 -13.76
CA GLN A 279 -6.22 -3.72 -13.41
C GLN A 279 -4.81 -3.97 -13.94
N LEU A 280 -4.40 -5.24 -14.13
CA LEU A 280 -3.10 -5.59 -14.71
C LEU A 280 -3.04 -5.32 -16.22
N ARG A 281 -4.19 -5.23 -16.90
CA ARG A 281 -4.28 -4.84 -18.33
C ARG A 281 -4.47 -3.34 -18.51
N ASN A 282 -4.30 -2.54 -17.47
CA ASN A 282 -4.54 -1.11 -17.53
C ASN A 282 -3.40 -0.42 -18.32
N ALA A 283 -3.79 0.40 -19.30
CA ALA A 283 -2.87 1.17 -20.13
C ALA A 283 -1.86 2.01 -19.33
N ARG A 284 -2.17 2.44 -18.11
CA ARG A 284 -1.19 3.15 -17.26
C ARG A 284 0.09 2.36 -16.98
N GLY A 285 0.05 1.03 -17.05
CA GLY A 285 1.21 0.17 -16.87
C GLY A 285 2.25 0.24 -17.99
N TYR A 286 1.86 0.68 -19.18
CA TYR A 286 2.70 0.66 -20.39
C TYR A 286 2.50 1.90 -21.28
N HIS A 287 1.79 2.91 -20.79
CA HIS A 287 1.53 4.16 -21.52
C HIS A 287 1.42 5.33 -20.54
N GLU A 288 2.51 6.08 -20.41
CA GLU A 288 2.58 7.24 -19.53
C GLU A 288 1.50 8.29 -19.83
N LYS A 289 1.15 8.50 -21.11
CA LYS A 289 0.20 9.55 -21.55
C LYS A 289 -1.26 9.11 -21.47
N SER A 290 -1.51 7.95 -20.87
CA SER A 290 -2.87 7.47 -20.65
C SER A 290 -3.61 8.42 -19.69
N ALA A 291 -4.74 8.96 -20.15
CA ALA A 291 -5.62 9.83 -19.36
C ALA A 291 -6.43 9.09 -18.27
N ARG A 292 -6.11 7.81 -18.01
CA ARG A 292 -6.71 7.05 -16.92
C ARG A 292 -6.11 7.48 -15.59
N ASP A 293 -6.88 7.31 -14.53
CA ASP A 293 -6.43 7.44 -13.15
C ASP A 293 -5.12 6.67 -12.89
N PRO A 294 -4.26 7.14 -11.97
CA PRO A 294 -3.11 6.39 -11.49
C PRO A 294 -3.45 4.92 -11.22
N LEU A 295 -2.52 4.03 -11.56
CA LEU A 295 -2.68 2.60 -11.31
C LEU A 295 -1.94 2.23 -10.03
N HIS A 296 -2.51 1.28 -9.28
CA HIS A 296 -1.90 0.78 -8.06
C HIS A 296 -0.45 0.30 -8.28
N PRO A 297 0.53 0.70 -7.46
CA PRO A 297 1.94 0.31 -7.61
C PRO A 297 2.19 -1.20 -7.74
N LEU A 298 1.52 -2.03 -6.93
CA LEU A 298 1.52 -3.49 -7.09
C LEU A 298 1.28 -3.98 -8.52
N ALA A 299 0.34 -3.38 -9.27
CA ALA A 299 0.09 -3.76 -10.65
C ALA A 299 1.27 -3.39 -11.57
N HIS A 300 1.91 -2.24 -11.33
CA HIS A 300 3.14 -1.85 -12.03
C HIS A 300 4.28 -2.82 -11.74
N LEU A 301 4.51 -3.16 -10.47
CA LEU A 301 5.56 -4.11 -10.07
C LEU A 301 5.38 -5.47 -10.75
N MET A 302 4.14 -5.97 -10.82
CA MET A 302 3.84 -7.23 -11.51
C MET A 302 4.10 -7.16 -13.03
N MET A 303 3.78 -6.03 -13.68
CA MET A 303 4.09 -5.84 -15.10
C MET A 303 5.59 -5.73 -15.36
N LEU A 304 6.33 -5.01 -14.51
CA LEU A 304 7.79 -4.90 -14.58
C LEU A 304 8.47 -6.26 -14.37
N GLN A 305 8.02 -7.03 -13.38
CA GLN A 305 8.52 -8.38 -13.13
C GLN A 305 8.22 -9.33 -14.31
N HIS A 306 7.07 -9.17 -14.97
CA HIS A 306 6.77 -9.93 -16.19
C HIS A 306 7.63 -9.49 -17.38
N ALA A 307 7.95 -8.19 -17.47
CA ALA A 307 8.89 -7.63 -18.43
C ALA A 307 10.35 -8.10 -18.24
N GLY A 308 10.63 -8.89 -17.21
CA GLY A 308 11.97 -9.42 -16.91
C GLY A 308 12.87 -8.44 -16.16
N VAL A 309 12.31 -7.41 -15.54
CA VAL A 309 13.04 -6.44 -14.73
C VAL A 309 13.33 -7.07 -13.35
N ASP A 310 14.61 -7.07 -12.95
CA ASP A 310 15.03 -7.35 -11.57
C ASP A 310 14.62 -6.17 -10.69
N LEU A 311 13.51 -6.32 -9.95
CA LEU A 311 12.94 -5.22 -9.17
C LEU A 311 13.83 -4.82 -8.00
N VAL A 312 14.50 -5.80 -7.38
CA VAL A 312 15.36 -5.58 -6.21
C VAL A 312 16.65 -4.90 -6.65
N GLY A 313 17.25 -5.36 -7.75
CA GLY A 313 18.40 -4.71 -8.36
C GLY A 313 18.08 -3.27 -8.78
N LEU A 314 16.94 -3.07 -9.46
CA LEU A 314 16.50 -1.76 -9.92
C LEU A 314 16.40 -0.75 -8.77
N LEU A 315 15.77 -1.15 -7.66
CA LEU A 315 15.53 -0.28 -6.50
C LEU A 315 16.71 -0.19 -5.54
N GLY A 316 17.61 -1.19 -5.54
CA GLY A 316 18.82 -1.21 -4.72
C GLY A 316 19.96 -0.35 -5.27
N SER A 317 19.99 -0.08 -6.58
CA SER A 317 20.99 0.79 -7.20
C SER A 317 20.85 2.30 -6.91
N GLU A 318 19.85 2.70 -6.11
CA GLU A 318 19.68 4.09 -5.66
C GLU A 318 20.27 4.37 -4.26
N GLY A 319 20.85 3.34 -3.61
CA GLY A 319 21.45 3.40 -2.26
C GLY A 319 22.93 3.75 -2.21
#